data_AF-A0A848ZLF1-F1
#
_entry.id   AF-A0A848ZLF1-F1
#
_cell.length_a   1.000
_cell.length_b   1.000
_cell.length_c   1.000
_cell.angle_alpha   90.00
_cell.angle_beta   90.00
_cell.angle_gamma   90.00
#
_symmetry.space_group_name_H-M   'P 1'
#
loop_
_entity.id
_entity.type
_entity.pdbx_description
1 polymer ?
#
loop_
_entity_poly.entity_id
_entity_poly.type
_entity_poly.pdbx_seq_one_letter_code
_entity_poly.pdbx_strand_id
1 'polypeptide(L)'
;MIGEEEERDTVMRTMTGVTGGCYRGDFCGAIAGATMAIGCLFGRANPDEMEDARLASTIRMVYDRLKERAVEKYGDTSCQTISHCNWYDPEDVKARRVDGRRDECT
;
A
#
# COMPACT_ATOMS: atom_id res chain seq x y z
N MET A 1 -15.74 -13.92 18.79
CA MET A 1 -14.84 -14.49 17.77
C MET A 1 -13.44 -13.96 18.02
N ILE A 2 -12.77 -14.44 19.07
CA ILE A 2 -11.48 -13.89 19.52
C ILE A 2 -10.38 -14.08 18.45
N GLY A 3 -10.47 -15.15 17.64
CA GLY A 3 -9.50 -15.42 16.56
C GLY A 3 -9.57 -14.48 15.36
N GLU A 4 -10.75 -14.03 14.94
CA GLU A 4 -10.88 -13.09 13.80
C GLU A 4 -10.37 -11.69 14.13
N GLU A 5 -10.44 -11.31 15.41
CA GLU A 5 -9.91 -10.04 15.91
C GLU A 5 -8.38 -10.07 15.95
N GLU A 6 -7.79 -11.18 16.42
CA GLU A 6 -6.34 -11.40 16.43
C GLU A 6 -5.74 -11.47 15.01
N GLU A 7 -6.45 -12.07 14.05
CA GLU A 7 -6.04 -12.14 12.65
C GLU A 7 -6.07 -10.76 11.98
N ARG A 8 -7.12 -9.97 12.21
CA ARG A 8 -7.21 -8.58 11.74
C ARG A 8 -6.08 -7.73 12.29
N ASP A 9 -5.79 -7.85 13.58
CA ASP A 9 -4.68 -7.15 14.24
C ASP A 9 -3.34 -7.51 13.60
N THR A 10 -3.13 -8.79 13.30
CA THR A 10 -1.90 -9.28 12.67
C THR A 10 -1.71 -8.70 11.28
N VAL A 11 -2.77 -8.69 10.46
CA VAL A 11 -2.74 -8.06 9.12
C VAL A 11 -2.44 -6.56 9.24
N MET A 12 -3.16 -5.85 10.11
CA MET A 12 -2.96 -4.41 10.29
C MET A 12 -1.53 -4.08 10.72
N ARG A 13 -0.96 -4.81 11.69
CA ARG A 13 0.42 -4.61 12.15
C ARG A 13 1.43 -4.91 11.04
N THR A 14 1.24 -5.99 10.29
CA THR A 14 2.13 -6.36 9.18
C THR A 14 2.16 -5.26 8.10
N MET A 15 0.99 -4.75 7.75
CA MET A 15 0.83 -3.68 6.77
C MET A 15 1.50 -2.36 7.19
N THR A 16 1.72 -2.11 8.49
CA THR A 16 2.44 -0.90 8.91
C THR A 16 3.87 -0.82 8.39
N GLY A 17 4.50 -1.97 8.07
CA GLY A 17 5.86 -2.04 7.52
C GLY A 17 6.03 -1.31 6.18
N VAL A 18 4.94 -1.17 5.41
CA VAL A 18 4.98 -0.49 4.10
C VAL A 18 4.66 1.02 4.17
N THR A 19 4.48 1.57 5.38
CA THR A 19 4.20 3.00 5.57
C THR A 19 5.26 3.88 4.90
N GLY A 20 4.81 4.87 4.12
CA GLY A 20 5.72 5.80 3.45
C GLY A 20 6.60 5.18 2.37
N GLY A 21 6.23 4.02 1.82
CA GLY A 21 7.12 3.24 0.96
C GLY A 21 8.35 2.78 1.74
N CYS A 22 8.12 2.09 2.87
CA CYS A 22 9.15 1.69 3.83
C CYS A 22 9.97 2.86 4.41
N TYR A 23 9.35 4.04 4.58
CA TYR A 23 10.02 5.29 4.95
C TYR A 23 11.15 5.69 3.98
N ARG A 24 11.03 5.30 2.71
CA ARG A 24 11.95 5.67 1.62
C ARG A 24 11.28 6.46 0.51
N GLY A 25 9.96 6.49 0.50
CA GLY A 25 9.19 7.22 -0.51
C GLY A 25 8.94 6.43 -1.79
N ASP A 26 9.36 5.16 -1.88
CA ASP A 26 9.46 4.45 -3.15
C ASP A 26 8.11 4.06 -3.77
N PHE A 27 7.19 3.49 -2.99
CA PHE A 27 5.93 2.95 -3.52
C PHE A 27 4.71 3.35 -2.69
N CYS A 28 3.58 3.55 -3.37
CA CYS A 28 2.32 3.94 -2.75
C CYS A 28 1.71 2.82 -1.89
N GLY A 29 1.45 3.11 -0.61
CA GLY A 29 0.81 2.18 0.33
C GLY A 29 -0.61 1.78 -0.07
N ALA A 30 -1.38 2.67 -0.71
CA ALA A 30 -2.73 2.34 -1.18
C ALA A 30 -2.71 1.31 -2.33
N ILE A 31 -1.76 1.44 -3.26
CA ILE A 31 -1.56 0.47 -4.34
C ILE A 31 -1.12 -0.87 -3.75
N ALA A 32 -0.13 -0.86 -2.85
CA ALA A 32 0.35 -2.07 -2.18
C ALA A 32 -0.77 -2.77 -1.39
N GLY A 33 -1.60 -2.01 -0.66
CA GLY A 33 -2.74 -2.56 0.08
C GLY A 33 -3.79 -3.19 -0.83
N ALA A 34 -4.11 -2.55 -1.96
CA ALA A 34 -5.04 -3.11 -2.94
C ALA A 34 -4.52 -4.43 -3.54
N THR A 35 -3.23 -4.53 -3.88
CA THR A 35 -2.65 -5.77 -4.41
C THR A 35 -2.56 -6.87 -3.35
N MET A 36 -2.24 -6.51 -2.10
CA MET A 36 -2.23 -7.46 -0.98
C MET A 36 -3.64 -8.01 -0.66
N ALA A 37 -4.68 -7.18 -0.73
CA ALA A 37 -6.06 -7.65 -0.56
C ALA A 37 -6.46 -8.68 -1.63
N ILE A 38 -5.99 -8.53 -2.87
CA ILE A 38 -6.17 -9.53 -3.93
C ILE A 38 -5.37 -10.80 -3.62
N GLY A 39 -4.15 -10.64 -3.08
CA GLY A 39 -3.34 -11.74 -2.56
C GLY A 39 -4.05 -12.55 -1.47
N CYS A 40 -4.77 -11.90 -0.55
CA CYS A 40 -5.59 -12.59 0.45
C CYS A 40 -6.72 -13.44 -0.16
N LEU A 41 -7.20 -13.12 -1.37
CA LEU A 41 -8.29 -13.83 -2.04
C LEU A 41 -7.83 -14.98 -2.94
N PHE A 42 -6.66 -14.83 -3.58
CA PHE A 42 -6.20 -15.71 -4.66
C PHE A 42 -4.78 -16.27 -4.47
N GLY A 43 -4.04 -15.77 -3.50
CA GLY A 43 -2.70 -16.25 -3.17
C GLY A 43 -2.74 -17.57 -2.39
N ARG A 44 -1.66 -18.34 -2.49
CA ARG A 44 -1.47 -19.56 -1.70
C ARG A 44 -1.18 -19.25 -0.23
N ALA A 45 -1.78 -20.00 0.68
CA ALA A 45 -1.56 -19.90 2.12
C ALA A 45 -0.44 -20.83 2.63
N ASN A 46 -0.03 -21.82 1.82
CA ASN A 46 1.09 -22.72 2.12
C ASN A 46 1.80 -23.20 0.84
N PRO A 47 2.98 -23.84 0.96
CA PRO A 47 3.75 -24.27 -0.22
C PRO A 47 3.10 -25.35 -1.09
N ASP A 48 2.16 -26.13 -0.55
CA ASP A 48 1.51 -27.24 -1.24
C ASP A 48 0.27 -26.79 -2.05
N GLU A 49 -0.24 -25.59 -1.76
CA GLU A 49 -1.34 -24.98 -2.51
C GLU A 49 -0.88 -24.45 -3.87
N MET A 50 -1.66 -24.79 -4.89
CA MET A 50 -1.53 -24.18 -6.21
C MET A 50 -2.15 -22.78 -6.19
N GLU A 51 -1.38 -21.80 -6.63
CA GLU A 51 -1.83 -20.42 -6.74
C GLU A 51 -2.97 -20.29 -7.76
N ASP A 52 -4.00 -19.49 -7.43
CA ASP A 52 -5.13 -19.29 -8.33
C ASP A 52 -4.67 -18.58 -9.61
N ALA A 53 -5.01 -19.14 -10.77
CA ALA A 53 -4.60 -18.61 -12.07
C ALA A 53 -5.05 -17.16 -12.34
N ARG A 54 -6.04 -16.65 -11.58
CA ARG A 54 -6.54 -15.26 -11.66
C ARG A 54 -5.68 -14.26 -10.89
N LEU A 55 -4.81 -14.69 -9.97
CA LEU A 55 -4.06 -13.79 -9.09
C LEU A 55 -3.29 -12.72 -9.88
N ALA A 56 -2.43 -13.17 -10.80
CA ALA A 56 -1.54 -12.28 -11.53
C ALA A 56 -2.31 -11.31 -12.44
N SER A 57 -3.34 -11.78 -13.15
CA SER A 57 -4.14 -10.93 -14.04
C SER A 57 -4.98 -9.91 -13.25
N THR A 58 -5.51 -10.31 -12.09
CA THR A 58 -6.30 -9.42 -11.22
C THR A 58 -5.42 -8.34 -10.58
N ILE A 59 -4.23 -8.70 -10.10
CA ILE A 59 -3.26 -7.72 -9.57
C ILE A 59 -2.87 -6.71 -10.64
N ARG A 60 -2.52 -7.15 -11.86
CA ARG A 60 -2.13 -6.25 -12.96
C ARG A 60 -3.24 -5.26 -13.30
N MET A 61 -4.47 -5.75 -13.46
CA MET A 61 -5.62 -4.90 -13.78
C MET A 61 -5.87 -3.82 -12.73
N VAL A 62 -5.82 -4.18 -11.44
CA VAL A 62 -6.03 -3.21 -10.35
C VAL A 62 -4.85 -2.24 -10.24
N TYR A 63 -3.62 -2.75 -10.35
CA TYR A 63 -2.41 -1.93 -10.33
C TYR A 63 -2.43 -0.88 -11.45
N ASP A 64 -2.68 -1.29 -12.69
CA ASP A 64 -2.67 -0.38 -13.85
C ASP A 64 -3.73 0.72 -13.70
N ARG A 65 -4.93 0.38 -13.24
CA ARG A 65 -5.99 1.37 -12.98
C ARG A 65 -5.63 2.38 -11.89
N LEU A 66 -4.97 1.94 -10.82
CA LEU A 66 -4.52 2.83 -9.74
C LEU A 66 -3.32 3.66 -10.17
N LYS A 67 -2.40 3.08 -10.94
CA LYS A 67 -1.26 3.76 -11.55
C LYS A 67 -1.72 4.89 -12.46
N GLU A 68 -2.67 4.63 -13.37
CA GLU A 68 -3.23 5.65 -14.27
C GLU A 68 -3.75 6.84 -13.48
N ARG A 69 -4.57 6.60 -12.44
CA ARG A 69 -5.10 7.67 -11.57
C ARG A 69 -4.00 8.43 -10.82
N ALA A 70 -3.00 7.72 -10.31
CA ALA A 70 -1.90 8.33 -9.58
C ALA A 70 -1.03 9.20 -10.50
N VAL A 71 -0.73 8.71 -11.70
CA VAL A 71 0.04 9.46 -12.71
C VAL A 71 -0.76 10.66 -13.22
N GLU A 72 -2.06 10.53 -13.46
CA GLU A 72 -2.92 11.65 -13.90
C GLU A 72 -2.95 12.78 -12.85
N LYS A 73 -3.06 12.44 -11.56
CA LYS A 73 -3.18 13.43 -10.49
C LYS A 73 -1.83 13.97 -10.01
N TYR A 74 -0.83 13.11 -9.85
CA TYR A 74 0.43 13.43 -9.15
C TYR A 74 1.67 13.32 -10.05
N GLY A 75 1.55 12.77 -11.26
CA GLY A 75 2.65 12.58 -12.21
C GLY A 75 3.48 11.31 -12.01
N ASP A 76 3.34 10.60 -10.88
CA ASP A 76 4.04 9.35 -10.57
C ASP A 76 3.26 8.52 -9.52
N THR A 77 3.75 7.31 -9.25
CA THR A 77 3.24 6.35 -8.26
C THR A 77 4.05 6.29 -6.97
N SER A 78 5.19 6.96 -6.89
CA SER A 78 6.02 6.93 -5.68
C SER A 78 5.33 7.62 -4.51
N CYS A 79 5.53 7.08 -3.31
CA CYS A 79 4.94 7.66 -2.10
C CYS A 79 5.49 9.06 -1.84
N GLN A 80 6.77 9.34 -2.12
CA GLN A 80 7.35 10.66 -1.96
C GLN A 80 6.63 11.71 -2.82
N THR A 81 6.36 11.38 -4.09
CA THR A 81 5.62 12.27 -4.99
C THR A 81 4.18 12.48 -4.52
N ILE A 82 3.45 11.39 -4.26
CA ILE A 82 2.02 11.47 -3.89
C ILE A 82 1.82 12.13 -2.51
N SER A 83 2.69 11.83 -1.55
CA SER A 83 2.58 12.36 -0.18
C SER A 83 3.24 13.72 0.01
N HIS A 84 3.89 14.24 -1.05
CA HIS A 84 4.69 15.46 -1.04
C HIS A 84 5.69 15.50 0.12
N CYS A 85 6.30 14.37 0.48
CA CYS A 85 7.10 14.22 1.69
C CYS A 85 8.46 13.59 1.39
N ASN A 86 9.53 14.26 1.81
CA ASN A 86 10.86 13.70 1.87
C ASN A 86 10.98 12.81 3.12
N TRP A 87 10.95 11.49 2.93
CA TRP A 87 11.03 10.52 4.01
C TRP A 87 12.42 10.41 4.68
N TYR A 88 13.44 11.06 4.12
CA TYR A 88 14.76 11.18 4.72
C TYR A 88 14.91 12.42 5.61
N ASP A 89 13.97 13.38 5.56
CA ASP A 89 13.98 14.58 6.38
C ASP A 89 13.01 14.42 7.57
N PRO A 90 13.53 14.27 8.81
CA PRO A 90 12.69 14.11 10.00
C PRO A 90 11.76 15.29 10.26
N GLU A 91 12.16 16.52 9.90
CA GLU A 91 11.33 17.70 10.10
C GLU A 91 10.19 17.74 9.08
N ASP A 92 10.45 17.32 7.84
CA ASP A 92 9.40 17.20 6.83
C ASP A 92 8.38 16.10 7.19
N VAL A 93 8.84 14.95 7.69
CA VAL A 93 7.97 13.87 8.17
C VAL A 93 7.10 14.32 9.35
N LYS A 94 7.63 15.17 10.23
CA LYS A 94 6.84 15.78 11.33
C LYS A 94 5.82 16.77 10.79
N ALA A 95 6.23 17.68 9.91
CA ALA A 95 5.37 18.71 9.32
C ALA A 95 4.14 18.09 8.63
N ARG A 96 4.36 17.00 7.86
CA ARG A 96 3.29 16.25 7.17
C ARG A 96 2.14 15.83 8.09
N ARG A 97 2.38 15.66 9.40
CA ARG A 97 1.35 15.24 10.35
C ARG A 97 0.29 16.32 10.61
N VAL A 98 0.60 17.59 10.34
CA VAL A 98 -0.23 18.73 10.77
C VAL A 98 -0.50 19.75 9.66
N ASP A 99 0.17 19.65 8.51
CA ASP A 99 0.09 20.64 7.42
C ASP A 99 -0.90 20.29 6.29
N GLY A 100 -1.75 19.28 6.50
CA GLY A 100 -2.81 18.89 5.57
C GLY A 100 -2.38 17.93 4.45
N ARG A 101 -1.08 17.69 4.23
CA ARG A 101 -0.59 16.71 3.23
C ARG A 101 -1.07 15.28 3.48
N ARG A 102 -1.48 14.96 4.71
CA ARG A 102 -2.10 13.67 5.04
C ARG A 102 -3.49 13.54 4.45
N ASP A 103 -4.31 14.58 4.49
CA ASP A 103 -5.72 14.51 4.08
C ASP A 103 -5.87 14.24 2.57
N GLU A 104 -4.88 14.64 1.78
CA GLU A 104 -4.83 14.34 0.36
C GLU A 104 -4.42 12.88 0.04
N CYS A 105 -3.65 12.26 0.93
CA CYS A 105 -3.01 10.95 0.74
C CYS A 105 -3.70 9.82 1.55
N THR A 106 -4.81 10.11 2.24
CA THR A 106 -5.53 9.15 3.10
C THR A 106 -6.97 8.95 2.61
#